data_AF-A0A8T1HE22-F1
#
_entry.id   AF-A0A8T1HE22-F1
#
_cell.length_a   1.000
_cell.length_b   1.000
_cell.length_c   1.000
_cell.angle_alpha   90.00
_cell.angle_beta   90.00
_cell.angle_gamma   90.00
#
_symmetry.space_group_name_H-M   'P 1'
#
loop_
_entity.id
_entity.type
_entity.pdbx_description
1 polymer ?
#
loop_
_entity_poly.entity_id
_entity_poly.type
_entity_poly.pdbx_seq_one_letter_code
_entity_poly.pdbx_strand_id
1 'polypeptide(L)'
;MTCMLLGSSFGEKLTPFLVLKTSPSKIPAIRNENLELRHRFGKHLWKEIKRLQDDYTVQIYGNRTGWWNGGLSIAWLGYNFKYRSHPDHPVLLLWDDFSGH
;
A
#
# COMPACT_ATOMS: atom_id res chain seq x y z
N MET A 1 0.85 2.25 -12.95
CA MET A 1 0.63 2.60 -11.53
C MET A 1 -0.76 2.12 -11.21
N THR A 2 -0.92 1.41 -10.10
CA THR A 2 -2.24 0.98 -9.61
C THR A 2 -2.58 1.79 -8.36
N CYS A 3 -3.86 2.10 -8.16
CA CYS A 3 -4.36 2.78 -6.97
C CYS A 3 -5.49 1.94 -6.36
N MET A 4 -5.40 1.68 -5.06
CA MET A 4 -6.46 1.07 -4.27
C MET A 4 -7.09 2.16 -3.40
N LEU A 5 -8.40 2.34 -3.55
CA LEU A 5 -9.20 3.31 -2.82
C LEU A 5 -10.15 2.58 -1.89
N LEU A 6 -10.44 3.17 -0.74
CA LEU A 6 -11.42 2.66 0.20
C LEU A 6 -12.32 3.80 0.65
N GLY A 7 -13.62 3.57 0.55
CA GLY A 7 -14.66 4.46 1.07
C GLY A 7 -15.54 3.72 2.08
N SER A 8 -16.00 4.42 3.11
CA SER A 8 -17.05 3.89 3.99
C SER A 8 -18.43 4.10 3.35
N SER A 9 -19.42 3.32 3.80
CA SER A 9 -20.82 3.52 3.40
C SER A 9 -21.39 4.87 3.84
N PHE A 10 -20.70 5.57 4.74
CA PHE A 10 -21.04 6.92 5.20
C PHE A 10 -20.35 8.02 4.39
N GLY A 11 -19.62 7.65 3.33
CA GLY A 11 -18.96 8.59 2.41
C GLY A 11 -17.57 9.03 2.84
N GLU A 12 -17.01 8.47 3.92
CA GLU A 12 -15.64 8.78 4.34
C GLU A 12 -14.64 8.13 3.39
N LYS A 13 -13.62 8.89 3.00
CA LYS A 13 -12.52 8.38 2.18
C LYS A 13 -11.36 8.04 3.09
N LEU A 14 -10.88 6.81 3.02
CA LEU A 14 -9.72 6.34 3.79
C LEU A 14 -8.43 6.54 2.99
N THR A 15 -7.29 6.39 3.67
CA THR A 15 -5.94 6.54 3.11
C THR A 15 -5.78 5.71 1.82
N PRO A 16 -5.50 6.36 0.67
CA PRO A 16 -5.25 5.66 -0.58
C PRO A 16 -3.96 4.84 -0.54
N PHE A 17 -3.92 3.76 -1.33
CA PHE A 17 -2.72 2.95 -1.53
C PHE A 17 -2.29 2.99 -3.00
N LEU A 18 -1.10 3.49 -3.27
CA LEU A 18 -0.51 3.59 -4.59
C LEU A 18 0.57 2.52 -4.79
N VAL A 19 0.60 1.92 -5.97
CA VAL A 19 1.64 0.97 -6.39
C VAL A 19 2.39 1.53 -7.59
N LEU A 20 3.66 1.88 -7.36
CA LEU A 20 4.57 2.37 -8.36
C LEU A 20 5.44 1.25 -8.92
N LYS A 21 5.80 1.37 -10.18
CA LYS A 21 6.73 0.42 -10.82
C LYS A 21 8.15 0.72 -10.37
N THR A 22 8.81 -0.24 -9.73
CA THR A 22 10.21 -0.13 -9.29
C THR A 22 10.98 -1.41 -9.52
N SER A 23 12.28 -1.27 -9.83
CA SER A 23 13.18 -2.41 -9.93
C SER A 23 13.74 -2.76 -8.55
N PRO A 24 13.70 -4.03 -8.11
CA PRO A 24 14.31 -4.43 -6.86
C PRO A 24 15.84 -4.31 -6.94
N SER A 25 16.49 -4.18 -5.78
CA SER A 25 17.95 -4.27 -5.70
C SER A 25 18.44 -5.64 -6.22
N LYS A 26 19.58 -5.64 -6.92
CA LYS A 26 20.27 -6.86 -7.35
C LYS A 26 20.92 -7.59 -6.17
N ILE A 27 21.20 -6.88 -5.07
CA ILE A 27 21.84 -7.43 -3.88
C ILE A 27 20.75 -8.01 -2.97
N PRO A 28 20.73 -9.34 -2.69
CA PRO A 28 19.64 -9.99 -1.97
C PRO A 28 19.36 -9.43 -0.57
N ALA A 29 20.42 -9.16 0.21
CA ALA A 29 20.28 -8.59 1.56
C ALA A 29 19.59 -7.22 1.53
N ILE A 30 20.05 -6.32 0.65
CA ILE A 30 19.45 -4.99 0.45
C ILE A 30 18.02 -5.11 -0.09
N ARG A 31 17.76 -6.07 -0.97
CA ARG A 31 16.41 -6.32 -1.50
C ARG A 31 15.42 -6.70 -0.39
N ASN A 32 15.83 -7.56 0.53
CA ASN A 32 15.00 -7.96 1.68
C ASN A 32 14.82 -6.79 2.66
N GLU A 33 15.89 -6.07 2.97
CA GLU A 33 15.81 -4.87 3.82
C GLU A 33 14.85 -3.82 3.21
N ASN A 34 14.95 -3.56 1.91
CA ASN A 34 14.05 -2.62 1.23
C ASN A 34 12.59 -3.12 1.23
N LEU A 35 12.38 -4.43 1.08
CA LEU A 35 11.04 -5.03 1.15
C LEU A 35 10.39 -4.75 2.50
N GLU A 36 11.10 -5.04 3.59
CA GLU A 36 10.57 -4.95 4.95
C GLU A 36 10.44 -3.51 5.44
N LEU A 37 11.44 -2.67 5.18
CA LEU A 37 11.55 -1.36 5.83
C LEU A 37 11.19 -0.19 4.94
N ARG A 38 11.14 -0.39 3.62
CA ARG A 38 11.11 0.71 2.65
C ARG A 38 10.11 0.47 1.51
N HIS A 39 9.14 -0.42 1.72
CA HIS A 39 8.10 -0.71 0.74
C HIS A 39 8.67 -1.05 -0.67
N ARG A 40 9.81 -1.75 -0.71
CA ARG A 40 10.60 -2.11 -1.90
C ARG A 40 11.29 -0.94 -2.62
N PHE A 41 11.29 0.26 -2.06
CA PHE A 41 12.10 1.38 -2.53
C PHE A 41 13.54 1.31 -1.98
N GLY A 42 14.49 1.80 -2.78
CA GLY A 42 15.86 1.97 -2.33
C GLY A 42 16.00 3.10 -1.31
N LYS A 43 17.03 3.03 -0.46
CA LYS A 43 17.30 3.98 0.63
C LYS A 43 17.20 5.47 0.25
N HIS A 44 17.68 5.84 -0.94
CA HIS A 44 17.67 7.24 -1.39
C HIS A 44 16.25 7.72 -1.72
N LEU A 45 15.57 7.00 -2.62
CA LEU A 45 14.19 7.31 -3.02
C LEU A 45 13.20 7.16 -1.87
N TRP A 46 13.44 6.25 -0.93
CA TRP A 46 12.60 6.06 0.25
C TRP A 46 12.42 7.33 1.08
N LYS A 47 13.43 8.21 1.16
CA LYS A 47 13.30 9.48 1.89
C LYS A 47 12.21 10.37 1.31
N GLU A 48 12.17 10.45 -0.02
CA GLU A 48 11.17 11.24 -0.74
C GLU A 48 9.80 10.57 -0.70
N ILE A 49 9.74 9.25 -0.93
CA ILE A 49 8.49 8.49 -0.86
C ILE A 49 7.86 8.60 0.53
N LYS A 50 8.65 8.45 1.59
CA LYS A 50 8.17 8.59 2.96
C LYS A 50 7.62 10.00 3.20
N ARG A 51 8.35 11.03 2.77
CA ARG A 51 7.87 12.42 2.84
C ARG A 51 6.52 12.59 2.13
N LEU A 52 6.37 12.04 0.92
CA LEU A 52 5.11 12.11 0.18
C LEU A 52 3.97 11.37 0.87
N GLN A 53 4.25 10.22 1.48
CA GLN A 53 3.24 9.51 2.28
C GLN A 53 2.74 10.35 3.46
N ASP A 54 3.68 11.01 4.15
CA ASP A 54 3.39 11.83 5.33
C ASP A 54 2.67 13.14 4.93
N ASP A 55 3.13 13.81 3.87
CA ASP A 55 2.59 15.10 3.40
C ASP A 55 1.16 14.97 2.82
N TYR A 56 0.83 13.84 2.19
CA TYR A 56 -0.44 13.65 1.45
C TYR A 56 -1.36 12.59 2.04
N THR A 57 -1.03 12.01 3.20
CA THR A 57 -1.81 10.94 3.83
C THR A 57 -2.11 9.81 2.85
N VAL A 58 -1.05 9.25 2.28
CA VAL A 58 -1.11 8.17 1.28
C VAL A 58 -0.14 7.06 1.66
N GLN A 59 -0.42 5.82 1.27
CA GLN A 59 0.55 4.73 1.33
C GLN A 59 1.07 4.43 -0.07
N ILE A 60 2.38 4.36 -0.23
CA ILE A 60 3.04 4.17 -1.52
C ILE A 60 3.96 2.94 -1.43
N TYR A 61 3.70 1.97 -2.29
CA TYR A 61 4.49 0.75 -2.41
C TYR A 61 5.11 0.65 -3.80
N GLY A 62 6.28 0.03 -3.90
CA GLY A 62 6.94 -0.27 -5.16
C GLY A 62 6.84 -1.75 -5.49
N ASN A 63 6.68 -2.14 -6.75
CA ASN A 63 7.03 -3.49 -7.21
C ASN A 63 7.36 -3.51 -8.71
N ARG A 64 7.86 -4.64 -9.21
CA ARG A 64 8.36 -4.74 -10.60
C ARG A 64 7.31 -4.47 -11.67
N THR A 65 6.05 -4.80 -11.41
CA THR A 65 4.95 -4.63 -12.36
C THR A 65 4.20 -3.31 -12.17
N GLY A 66 4.28 -2.72 -10.98
CA GLY A 66 3.44 -1.60 -10.57
C GLY A 66 1.98 -2.01 -10.37
N TRP A 67 1.71 -3.30 -10.13
CA TRP A 67 0.36 -3.89 -10.00
C TRP A 67 0.05 -4.30 -8.56
N TRP A 68 -1.23 -4.38 -8.22
CA TRP A 68 -1.68 -4.95 -6.97
C TRP A 68 -1.34 -6.44 -6.86
N ASN A 69 -1.11 -6.95 -5.64
CA ASN A 69 -0.86 -8.38 -5.40
C ASN A 69 -1.28 -8.78 -3.98
N GLY A 70 -1.35 -10.09 -3.71
CA GLY A 70 -1.83 -10.62 -2.43
C GLY A 70 -1.05 -10.13 -1.20
N GLY A 71 0.27 -9.87 -1.32
CA GLY A 71 1.04 -9.30 -0.21
C GLY A 71 0.60 -7.86 0.12
N LEU A 72 0.28 -7.07 -0.91
CA LEU A 72 -0.29 -5.74 -0.72
C LEU A 72 -1.71 -5.80 -0.18
N SER A 73 -2.51 -6.81 -0.56
CA SER A 73 -3.83 -7.04 0.05
C SER A 73 -3.73 -7.21 1.56
N ILE A 74 -2.78 -8.01 2.05
CA ILE A 74 -2.57 -8.22 3.49
C ILE A 74 -2.11 -6.93 4.16
N ALA A 75 -1.15 -6.20 3.57
CA ALA A 75 -0.67 -4.93 4.13
C ALA A 75 -1.80 -3.89 4.24
N TRP A 76 -2.62 -3.78 3.20
CA TRP A 76 -3.77 -2.87 3.15
C TRP A 76 -4.86 -3.25 4.16
N LEU A 77 -5.19 -4.55 4.29
CA LEU A 77 -6.12 -5.02 5.31
C LEU A 77 -5.59 -4.72 6.71
N GLY A 78 -4.30 -4.95 6.93
CA GLY A 78 -3.63 -4.65 8.19
C GLY A 78 -3.69 -3.18 8.54
N TYR A 79 -3.42 -2.30 7.58
CA TYR A 79 -3.46 -0.85 7.79
C TYR A 79 -4.87 -0.36 8.18
N ASN A 80 -5.90 -0.81 7.47
CA ASN A 80 -7.26 -0.30 7.65
C ASN A 80 -8.04 -0.99 8.78
N PHE A 81 -7.80 -2.29 9.02
CA PHE A 81 -8.69 -3.11 9.86
C PHE A 81 -8.05 -3.75 11.09
N LYS A 82 -6.71 -3.77 11.21
CA LYS A 82 -6.01 -4.51 12.30
C LYS A 82 -6.28 -3.94 13.70
N TYR A 83 -6.42 -2.63 13.81
CA TYR A 83 -6.54 -1.92 15.09
C TYR A 83 -7.88 -1.19 15.22
N ARG A 84 -8.96 -1.75 14.64
CA ARG A 84 -10.30 -1.21 14.81
C ARG A 84 -10.73 -1.24 16.27
N SER A 85 -11.44 -0.20 16.70
CA SER A 85 -11.98 -0.10 18.06
C SER A 85 -12.92 -1.25 18.43
N HIS A 86 -13.65 -1.78 17.44
CA HIS A 86 -14.63 -2.84 17.60
C HIS A 86 -14.28 -4.03 16.68
N PRO A 87 -13.28 -4.86 17.05
CA PRO A 87 -12.76 -5.93 16.20
C PRO A 87 -13.77 -7.08 16.02
N ASP A 88 -14.66 -7.27 16.99
CA ASP A 88 -15.75 -8.24 17.03
C ASP A 88 -16.91 -7.88 16.08
N HIS A 89 -17.07 -6.60 15.75
CA HIS A 89 -18.07 -6.17 14.79
C HIS A 89 -17.64 -6.55 13.36
N PRO A 90 -18.49 -7.31 12.63
CA PRO A 90 -18.19 -7.70 11.26
C PRO A 90 -18.19 -6.49 10.33
N VAL A 91 -17.33 -6.54 9.32
CA VAL A 91 -17.29 -5.54 8.25
C VAL A 91 -17.65 -6.22 6.96
N LEU A 92 -18.67 -5.71 6.27
CA LEU A 92 -18.91 -6.05 4.88
C LEU A 92 -17.95 -5.25 4.01
N LEU A 93 -16.96 -5.92 3.44
CA LEU A 93 -16.01 -5.33 2.50
C LEU A 93 -16.38 -5.74 1.08
N LEU A 94 -16.69 -4.75 0.24
CA LEU A 94 -16.77 -4.93 -1.20
C LEU A 94 -15.39 -4.60 -1.78
N TRP A 95 -14.71 -5.62 -2.29
CA TRP A 95 -13.38 -5.50 -2.87
C TRP A 95 -13.43 -5.95 -4.32
N ASP A 96 -13.17 -5.02 -5.23
CA ASP A 96 -13.12 -5.30 -6.66
C ASP A 96 -11.88 -4.67 -7.31
N ASP A 97 -11.53 -5.15 -8.51
CA ASP A 97 -10.47 -4.60 -9.35
C ASP A 97 -11.09 -3.70 -10.43
N PHE A 98 -11.19 -2.41 -10.13
CA PHE A 98 -11.66 -1.42 -11.11
C PHE A 98 -10.52 -1.03 -12.05
N SER A 99 -10.44 -1.72 -13.18
CA SER A 99 -9.62 -1.30 -14.33
C SER A 99 -10.45 -0.44 -15.27
N GLY A 100 -10.07 0.83 -15.45
CA GLY A 100 -10.68 1.74 -16.44
C GLY A 100 -10.23 1.50 -17.89
N HIS A 101 -9.86 0.25 -18.22
CA HIS A 101 -9.49 -0.14 -19.58
C HIS A 101 -10.70 -0.54 -20.40
#